data_AF-C0VL39-F1
#
_entry.id   AF-C0VL39-F1
#
_cell.length_a   1.000
_cell.length_b   1.000
_cell.length_c   1.000
_cell.angle_alpha   90.00
_cell.angle_beta   90.00
_cell.angle_gamma   90.00
#
_symmetry.space_group_name_H-M   'P 1'
#
loop_
_entity.id
_entity.type
_entity.pdbx_description
1 polymer ?
#
loop_
_entity_poly.entity_id
_entity_poly.type
_entity_poly.pdbx_seq_one_letter_code
_entity_poly.pdbx_strand_id
1 'polypeptide(L)'
;MNFKPLALLVLSTTFLTACGVAPTKKENVAEPFVFKEPDPTPAFYALNPIQYDAPPSFELAIKEAAAQPVTKMVVSLQSDPSKSMTLDVNKIIIPTIDSKQRNVKYAVLAGENEVDVTEIDDFLQLVEGKARHYPPRFTERQERKGYETKLKEITHKLDALAEKPNASFDVLSRAFKASVMARNLDLGTSYTSKSLNYAQRILAMSPNDPETNFWFGFGLSEGGGQREAIPYLDKAIKGGVQEAYLSAANNYLWLEQKRNAIQTLRNYKIKFPDEAEVADRLIREIESGKRWNVWQVMN
;
A
#
# COMPACT_ATOMS: atom_id res chain seq x y z
N MET A 1 27.89 62.61 -9.37
CA MET A 1 26.90 61.90 -8.51
C MET A 1 25.67 62.77 -8.38
N ASN A 2 24.67 62.51 -9.23
CA ASN A 2 23.31 63.01 -9.19
C ASN A 2 22.69 62.55 -10.51
N PHE A 3 21.51 61.98 -10.50
CA PHE A 3 20.34 62.56 -11.17
C PHE A 3 19.09 61.75 -10.80
N LYS A 4 18.09 62.52 -10.39
CA LYS A 4 16.71 62.16 -10.11
C LYS A 4 15.88 62.16 -11.42
N PRO A 5 14.60 61.77 -11.38
CA PRO A 5 13.95 60.98 -12.43
C PRO A 5 12.97 61.76 -13.32
N LEU A 6 12.33 60.99 -14.20
CA LEU A 6 10.98 61.12 -14.77
C LEU A 6 10.75 61.91 -16.07
N ALA A 7 10.13 61.17 -17.00
CA ALA A 7 8.92 61.50 -17.75
C ALA A 7 9.01 62.08 -19.18
N LEU A 8 8.45 61.27 -20.09
CA LEU A 8 7.48 61.57 -21.16
C LEU A 8 7.88 62.39 -22.40
N LEU A 9 7.80 61.75 -23.58
CA LEU A 9 7.12 62.23 -24.79
C LEU A 9 7.16 61.12 -25.87
N VAL A 10 6.08 60.35 -26.05
CA VAL A 10 5.08 60.42 -27.15
C VAL A 10 5.70 60.41 -28.55
N LEU A 11 5.39 59.38 -29.33
CA LEU A 11 5.12 59.50 -30.77
C LEU A 11 4.15 58.39 -31.21
N SER A 12 2.93 58.85 -31.50
CA SER A 12 1.84 58.16 -32.16
C SER A 12 2.16 57.86 -33.62
N THR A 13 1.83 56.66 -34.09
CA THR A 13 1.41 56.43 -35.48
C THR A 13 0.32 55.38 -35.53
N THR A 14 -0.59 55.57 -36.47
CA THR A 14 -1.96 55.09 -36.52
C THR A 14 -2.20 54.05 -37.63
N PHE A 15 -3.30 53.30 -37.46
CA PHE A 15 -4.07 52.52 -38.44
C PHE A 15 -3.46 51.23 -39.02
N LEU A 16 -4.11 50.09 -38.76
CA LEU A 16 -5.09 49.48 -39.69
C LEU A 16 -5.66 48.19 -39.10
N THR A 17 -6.98 48.07 -39.19
CA THR A 17 -7.80 46.90 -38.92
C THR A 17 -7.39 45.70 -39.77
N ALA A 18 -7.17 44.55 -39.13
CA ALA A 18 -7.33 43.24 -39.74
C ALA A 18 -8.08 42.33 -38.76
N CYS A 19 -9.34 42.04 -39.07
CA CYS A 19 -10.14 41.00 -38.43
C CYS A 19 -9.50 39.64 -38.73
N GLY A 20 -8.52 39.24 -37.91
CA GLY A 20 -8.05 37.87 -37.84
C GLY A 20 -8.78 37.16 -36.71
N VAL A 21 -9.76 36.33 -37.03
CA VAL A 21 -10.27 35.34 -36.08
C VAL A 21 -9.08 34.44 -35.76
N ALA A 22 -8.51 34.57 -34.57
CA ALA A 22 -7.49 33.65 -34.12
C ALA A 22 -8.08 32.23 -34.21
N PRO A 23 -7.36 31.25 -34.77
CA PRO A 23 -7.83 29.88 -34.75
C PRO A 23 -7.98 29.50 -33.29
N THR A 24 -9.22 29.28 -32.85
CA THR A 24 -9.49 28.63 -31.58
C THR A 24 -8.80 27.29 -31.67
N LYS A 25 -7.68 27.15 -30.94
CA LYS A 25 -7.15 25.85 -30.59
C LYS A 25 -8.35 25.12 -29.98
N LYS A 26 -8.90 24.15 -30.71
CA LYS A 26 -9.74 23.14 -30.09
C LYS A 26 -8.82 22.51 -29.06
N GLU A 27 -8.95 22.93 -27.80
CA GLU A 27 -8.56 22.08 -26.70
C GLU A 27 -9.31 20.78 -26.97
N ASN A 28 -8.58 19.76 -27.39
CA ASN A 28 -9.05 18.40 -27.23
C ASN A 28 -9.34 18.32 -25.74
N VAL A 29 -10.62 18.39 -25.38
CA VAL A 29 -11.10 18.05 -24.05
C VAL A 29 -10.55 16.66 -23.84
N ALA A 30 -9.45 16.57 -23.08
CA ALA A 30 -8.81 15.31 -22.82
C ALA A 30 -9.89 14.46 -22.18
N GLU A 31 -10.31 13.40 -22.86
CA GLU A 31 -11.27 12.47 -22.30
C GLU A 31 -10.78 12.11 -20.89
N PRO A 32 -11.65 12.17 -19.87
CA PRO A 32 -11.23 11.90 -18.51
C PRO A 32 -10.59 10.51 -18.50
N PHE A 33 -9.30 10.45 -18.19
CA PHE A 33 -8.60 9.18 -18.06
C PHE A 33 -9.30 8.38 -16.95
N VAL A 34 -10.00 7.32 -17.35
CA VAL A 34 -10.54 6.35 -16.41
C VAL A 34 -9.39 5.40 -16.10
N PHE A 35 -8.89 5.47 -14.86
CA PHE A 35 -7.93 4.47 -14.39
C PHE A 35 -8.60 3.11 -14.41
N LYS A 36 -8.15 2.25 -15.32
CA LYS A 36 -8.44 0.82 -15.27
C LYS A 36 -7.33 0.17 -14.46
N GLU A 37 -7.69 -0.54 -13.40
CA GLU A 37 -6.74 -1.32 -12.61
C GLU A 37 -6.00 -2.28 -13.56
N PRO A 38 -4.66 -2.19 -13.63
CA PRO A 38 -3.88 -3.03 -14.52
C PRO A 38 -3.77 -4.42 -13.93
N ASP A 39 -3.35 -5.37 -14.76
CA ASP A 39 -2.91 -6.66 -14.26
C ASP A 39 -1.78 -6.45 -13.24
N PRO A 40 -1.75 -7.21 -12.12
CA PRO A 40 -0.70 -7.08 -11.13
C PRO A 40 0.66 -7.31 -11.79
N THR A 41 1.54 -6.31 -11.74
CA THR A 41 2.92 -6.55 -12.16
C THR A 41 3.60 -7.47 -11.16
N PRO A 42 4.48 -8.37 -11.61
CA PRO A 42 5.26 -9.22 -10.71
C PRO A 42 6.01 -8.35 -9.69
N ALA A 43 5.72 -8.57 -8.42
CA ALA A 43 6.45 -7.92 -7.33
C ALA A 43 7.89 -8.44 -7.27
N PHE A 44 8.81 -7.65 -6.74
CA PHE A 44 10.22 -8.06 -6.59
C PHE A 44 10.36 -9.31 -5.71
N TYR A 45 9.50 -9.42 -4.69
CA TYR A 45 9.24 -10.63 -3.90
C TYR A 45 7.75 -10.94 -3.87
N ALA A 46 7.39 -12.15 -3.45
CA ALA A 46 6.00 -12.58 -3.40
C ALA A 46 5.12 -11.70 -2.51
N LEU A 47 3.85 -11.62 -2.87
CA LEU A 47 2.88 -10.82 -2.14
C LEU A 47 2.47 -11.44 -0.80
N ASN A 48 2.84 -12.68 -0.52
CA ASN A 48 2.61 -13.29 0.79
C ASN A 48 3.92 -13.24 1.61
N PRO A 49 4.02 -12.39 2.64
CA PRO A 49 5.27 -12.24 3.41
C PRO A 49 5.58 -13.44 4.31
N ILE A 50 4.63 -14.36 4.52
CA ILE A 50 4.78 -15.55 5.36
C ILE A 50 5.31 -16.73 4.54
N GLN A 51 4.80 -16.89 3.32
CA GLN A 51 5.12 -18.01 2.45
C GLN A 51 5.12 -17.57 0.98
N TYR A 52 6.29 -17.47 0.35
CA TYR A 52 6.42 -16.85 -0.96
C TYR A 52 5.75 -17.59 -2.13
N ASP A 53 5.49 -18.88 -2.00
CA ASP A 53 4.74 -19.69 -2.96
C ASP A 53 3.22 -19.64 -2.76
N ALA A 54 2.74 -18.98 -1.69
CA ALA A 54 1.33 -18.81 -1.42
C ALA A 54 0.78 -17.50 -2.02
N PRO A 55 -0.50 -17.46 -2.41
CA PRO A 55 -1.17 -16.21 -2.77
C PRO A 55 -1.14 -15.20 -1.61
N PRO A 56 -1.17 -13.88 -1.88
CA PRO A 56 -1.35 -12.87 -0.84
C PRO A 56 -2.57 -13.15 0.04
N SER A 57 -2.52 -12.68 1.29
CA SER A 57 -3.59 -12.90 2.27
C SER A 57 -4.94 -12.34 1.82
N PHE A 58 -4.95 -11.24 1.07
CA PHE A 58 -6.15 -10.69 0.45
C PHE A 58 -6.71 -11.57 -0.67
N GLU A 59 -5.87 -12.10 -1.57
CA GLU A 59 -6.30 -13.02 -2.64
C GLU A 59 -6.88 -14.32 -2.07
N LEU A 60 -6.28 -14.84 -0.99
CA LEU A 60 -6.79 -16.02 -0.30
C LEU A 60 -8.22 -15.79 0.20
N ALA A 61 -8.50 -14.64 0.82
CA ALA A 61 -9.84 -14.30 1.29
C ALA A 61 -10.85 -14.17 0.14
N ILE A 62 -10.44 -13.64 -1.02
CA ILE A 62 -11.29 -13.57 -2.22
C ILE A 62 -11.62 -14.98 -2.75
N LYS A 63 -10.61 -15.86 -2.83
CA LYS A 63 -10.79 -17.25 -3.25
C LYS A 63 -11.68 -18.03 -2.29
N GLU A 64 -11.48 -17.85 -0.99
CA GLU A 64 -12.30 -18.47 0.04
C GLU A 64 -13.76 -17.99 -0.06
N ALA A 65 -13.99 -16.69 -0.23
CA ALA A 65 -15.34 -16.14 -0.43
C ALA A 65 -16.05 -16.81 -1.61
N ALA A 66 -15.36 -16.94 -2.75
CA ALA A 66 -15.88 -17.58 -3.95
C ALA A 66 -16.13 -19.09 -3.79
N ALA A 67 -15.39 -19.77 -2.91
CA ALA A 67 -15.53 -21.19 -2.64
C ALA A 67 -16.65 -21.53 -1.64
N GLN A 68 -17.10 -20.57 -0.83
CA GLN A 68 -18.17 -20.80 0.15
C GLN A 68 -19.54 -20.98 -0.53
N PRO A 69 -20.43 -21.81 0.04
CA PRO A 69 -21.84 -21.85 -0.37
C PRO A 69 -22.46 -20.45 -0.31
N VAL A 70 -23.23 -20.09 -1.35
CA VAL A 70 -23.89 -18.79 -1.41
C VAL A 70 -25.37 -18.94 -1.08
N THR A 71 -25.81 -18.24 -0.03
CA THR A 71 -27.24 -18.02 0.23
C THR A 71 -27.71 -16.83 -0.59
N LYS A 72 -28.45 -17.12 -1.67
CA LYS A 72 -29.00 -16.07 -2.55
C LYS A 72 -29.98 -15.17 -1.79
N MET A 73 -29.89 -13.87 -2.03
CA MET A 73 -30.79 -12.89 -1.42
C MET A 73 -31.38 -11.99 -2.51
N VAL A 74 -32.70 -11.80 -2.48
CA VAL A 74 -33.38 -10.86 -3.38
C VAL A 74 -33.61 -9.55 -2.62
N VAL A 75 -33.09 -8.45 -3.14
CA VAL A 75 -33.19 -7.11 -2.53
C VAL A 75 -33.82 -6.13 -3.51
N SER A 76 -34.60 -5.17 -3.02
CA SER A 76 -35.10 -4.06 -3.84
C SER A 76 -33.98 -3.06 -4.14
N LEU A 77 -33.96 -2.51 -5.35
CA LEU A 77 -32.99 -1.48 -5.73
C LEU A 77 -33.27 -0.18 -4.98
N GLN A 78 -32.25 0.42 -4.37
CA GLN A 78 -32.39 1.72 -3.70
C GLN A 78 -32.85 2.83 -4.66
N SER A 79 -32.40 2.79 -5.92
CA SER A 79 -32.78 3.76 -6.94
C SER A 79 -34.22 3.60 -7.45
N ASP A 80 -34.79 2.40 -7.30
CA ASP A 80 -36.12 2.05 -7.79
C ASP A 80 -36.67 0.86 -7.00
N PRO A 81 -37.42 1.09 -5.91
CA PRO A 81 -37.91 0.04 -5.03
C PRO A 81 -38.84 -0.99 -5.69
N SER A 82 -39.39 -0.66 -6.87
CA SER A 82 -40.22 -1.57 -7.67
C SER A 82 -39.40 -2.66 -8.38
N LYS A 83 -38.08 -2.46 -8.49
CA LYS A 83 -37.14 -3.41 -9.09
C LYS A 83 -36.38 -4.13 -7.99
N SER A 84 -36.02 -5.38 -8.28
CA SER A 84 -35.18 -6.18 -7.42
C SER A 84 -33.92 -6.64 -8.14
N MET A 85 -32.90 -6.96 -7.36
CA MET A 85 -31.72 -7.69 -7.81
C MET A 85 -31.48 -8.90 -6.92
N THR A 86 -30.90 -9.94 -7.49
CA THR A 86 -30.43 -11.10 -6.74
C THR A 86 -28.96 -10.90 -6.41
N LEU A 87 -28.62 -10.97 -5.13
CA LEU A 87 -27.26 -11.04 -4.64
C LEU A 87 -26.89 -12.52 -4.51
N ASP A 88 -25.94 -12.98 -5.31
CA ASP A 88 -25.53 -14.38 -5.42
C ASP A 88 -24.02 -14.57 -5.46
N VAL A 89 -23.26 -13.57 -4.99
CA VAL A 89 -21.81 -13.64 -4.84
C VAL A 89 -21.46 -13.29 -3.40
N ASN A 90 -20.73 -14.19 -2.72
CA ASN A 90 -20.20 -13.91 -1.39
C ASN A 90 -19.15 -12.79 -1.46
N LYS A 91 -19.25 -11.89 -0.49
CA LYS A 91 -18.33 -10.79 -0.24
C LYS A 91 -17.52 -11.05 1.01
N ILE A 92 -16.39 -10.37 1.13
CA ILE A 92 -15.56 -10.37 2.33
C ILE A 92 -16.14 -9.34 3.29
N ILE A 93 -16.77 -9.81 4.36
CA ILE A 93 -17.41 -8.94 5.35
C ILE A 93 -16.59 -8.98 6.65
N ILE A 94 -16.30 -7.81 7.20
CA ILE A 94 -15.62 -7.66 8.49
C ILE A 94 -16.46 -6.81 9.47
N PRO A 95 -16.35 -7.03 10.79
CA PRO A 95 -16.88 -6.10 11.76
C PRO A 95 -16.11 -4.78 11.68
N THR A 96 -16.81 -3.67 11.86
CA THR A 96 -16.21 -2.34 11.88
C THR A 96 -15.73 -1.93 13.26
N ILE A 97 -16.30 -2.52 14.33
CA ILE A 97 -16.03 -2.19 15.73
C ILE A 97 -15.98 -3.45 16.60
N ASP A 98 -15.44 -3.33 17.81
CA ASP A 98 -15.52 -4.27 18.93
C ASP A 98 -14.96 -5.70 18.69
N SER A 99 -14.22 -5.92 17.60
CA SER A 99 -13.46 -7.16 17.39
C SER A 99 -11.97 -6.93 17.63
N LYS A 100 -11.39 -7.63 18.60
CA LYS A 100 -9.94 -7.55 18.94
C LYS A 100 -9.06 -8.55 18.18
N GLN A 101 -9.68 -9.39 17.36
CA GLN A 101 -9.02 -10.42 16.54
C GLN A 101 -9.58 -10.37 15.12
N ARG A 102 -8.90 -11.05 14.19
CA ARG A 102 -9.41 -11.24 12.83
C ARG A 102 -10.76 -11.95 12.87
N ASN A 103 -11.74 -11.39 12.20
CA ASN A 103 -13.10 -11.89 12.13
C ASN A 103 -13.67 -11.58 10.74
N VAL A 104 -13.29 -12.41 9.77
CA VAL A 104 -13.79 -12.35 8.40
C VAL A 104 -14.94 -13.33 8.27
N LYS A 105 -16.03 -12.90 7.63
CA LYS A 105 -17.12 -13.78 7.21
C LYS A 105 -17.43 -13.58 5.73
N TYR A 106 -18.03 -14.60 5.13
CA TYR A 106 -18.40 -14.60 3.72
C TYR A 106 -19.91 -14.53 3.61
N ALA A 107 -20.42 -13.44 3.04
CA ALA A 107 -21.86 -13.21 2.90
C ALA A 107 -22.16 -12.30 1.71
N VAL A 108 -23.37 -12.38 1.15
CA VAL A 108 -23.78 -11.56 0.00
C VAL A 108 -24.04 -10.09 0.35
N LEU A 109 -24.16 -9.75 1.64
CA LEU A 109 -24.45 -8.41 2.13
C LEU A 109 -23.86 -8.20 3.54
N ALA A 110 -23.33 -7.01 3.80
CA ALA A 110 -22.91 -6.59 5.13
C ALA A 110 -24.12 -6.27 6.03
N GLY A 111 -24.06 -6.66 7.29
CA GLY A 111 -25.06 -6.32 8.31
C GLY A 111 -24.75 -5.00 9.04
N GLU A 112 -25.44 -4.79 10.15
CA GLU A 112 -25.17 -3.66 11.04
C GLU A 112 -23.75 -3.78 11.64
N ASN A 113 -23.04 -2.66 11.71
CA ASN A 113 -21.65 -2.59 12.16
C ASN A 113 -20.66 -3.45 11.37
N GLU A 114 -20.99 -3.80 10.13
CA GLU A 114 -20.13 -4.56 9.23
C GLU A 114 -19.89 -3.79 7.94
N VAL A 115 -18.83 -4.17 7.23
CA VAL A 115 -18.48 -3.56 5.94
C VAL A 115 -17.99 -4.62 4.97
N ASP A 116 -18.39 -4.48 3.71
CA ASP A 116 -17.81 -5.21 2.58
C ASP A 116 -16.45 -4.61 2.22
N VAL A 117 -15.40 -5.42 2.32
CA VAL A 117 -14.02 -5.04 1.98
C VAL A 117 -13.50 -5.72 0.72
N THR A 118 -14.35 -6.38 -0.06
CA THR A 118 -13.92 -7.17 -1.23
C THR A 118 -13.11 -6.32 -2.22
N GLU A 119 -13.64 -5.17 -2.64
CA GLU A 119 -12.93 -4.26 -3.57
C GLU A 119 -11.75 -3.56 -2.92
N ILE A 120 -11.81 -3.35 -1.60
CA ILE A 120 -10.68 -2.77 -0.85
C ILE A 120 -9.52 -3.75 -0.87
N ASP A 121 -9.77 -5.01 -0.50
CA ASP A 121 -8.76 -6.06 -0.42
C ASP A 121 -8.18 -6.39 -1.80
N ASP A 122 -9.03 -6.41 -2.83
CA ASP A 122 -8.60 -6.59 -4.23
C ASP A 122 -7.68 -5.46 -4.71
N PHE A 123 -7.97 -4.21 -4.37
CA PHE A 123 -7.04 -3.12 -4.70
C PHE A 123 -5.78 -3.15 -3.81
N LEU A 124 -5.92 -3.46 -2.51
CA LEU A 124 -4.79 -3.45 -1.57
C LEU A 124 -3.71 -4.46 -1.97
N GLN A 125 -4.07 -5.66 -2.47
CA GLN A 125 -3.09 -6.60 -3.01
C GLN A 125 -2.33 -6.05 -4.23
N LEU A 126 -3.00 -5.32 -5.12
CA LEU A 126 -2.37 -4.76 -6.32
C LEU A 126 -1.36 -3.68 -5.94
N VAL A 127 -1.74 -2.76 -5.06
CA VAL A 127 -0.86 -1.66 -4.66
C VAL A 127 0.27 -2.15 -3.76
N GLU A 128 0.06 -3.22 -2.99
CA GLU A 128 1.10 -3.87 -2.20
C GLU A 128 2.25 -4.37 -3.09
N GLY A 129 1.96 -4.93 -4.25
CA GLY A 129 3.00 -5.34 -5.21
C GLY A 129 3.83 -4.21 -5.81
N LYS A 130 3.33 -2.97 -5.73
CA LYS A 130 4.00 -1.77 -6.26
C LYS A 130 4.69 -0.95 -5.18
N ALA A 131 4.12 -0.95 -3.97
CA ALA A 131 4.39 0.05 -2.94
C ALA A 131 4.57 -0.52 -1.53
N ARG A 132 4.70 -1.85 -1.35
CA ARG A 132 5.09 -2.42 -0.05
C ARG A 132 6.42 -1.86 0.44
N HIS A 133 7.44 -1.85 -0.41
CA HIS A 133 8.79 -1.37 -0.08
C HIS A 133 9.12 -0.06 -0.80
N TYR A 134 9.84 0.83 -0.11
CA TYR A 134 10.35 2.07 -0.70
C TYR A 134 11.74 1.87 -1.37
N PRO A 135 12.00 2.49 -2.54
CA PRO A 135 11.09 3.31 -3.34
C PRO A 135 10.15 2.44 -4.20
N PRO A 136 8.87 2.83 -4.35
CA PRO A 136 7.92 2.13 -5.21
C PRO A 136 8.33 2.27 -6.68
N ARG A 137 7.94 1.29 -7.50
CA ARG A 137 8.31 1.24 -8.91
C ARG A 137 7.10 1.20 -9.82
N PHE A 138 7.08 2.14 -10.75
CA PHE A 138 6.10 2.21 -11.83
C PHE A 138 6.84 2.41 -13.13
N THR A 139 6.51 1.61 -14.12
CA THR A 139 7.00 1.78 -15.49
C THR A 139 6.29 2.95 -16.16
N GLU A 140 5.02 3.17 -15.81
CA GLU A 140 4.17 4.19 -16.41
C GLU A 140 3.74 5.25 -15.40
N ARG A 141 3.93 6.53 -15.72
CA ARG A 141 3.52 7.64 -14.85
C ARG A 141 2.01 7.65 -14.63
N GLN A 142 1.25 7.29 -15.65
CA GLN A 142 -0.20 7.29 -15.60
C GLN A 142 -0.76 6.14 -14.74
N GLU A 143 -0.10 4.98 -14.78
CA GLU A 143 -0.35 3.87 -13.86
C GLU A 143 -0.15 4.35 -12.42
N ARG A 144 1.02 4.93 -12.10
CA ARG A 144 1.30 5.49 -10.77
C ARG A 144 0.18 6.42 -10.30
N LYS A 145 -0.21 7.40 -11.12
CA LYS A 145 -1.27 8.36 -10.79
C LYS A 145 -2.60 7.67 -10.46
N GLY A 146 -2.95 6.61 -11.19
CA GLY A 146 -4.15 5.82 -10.93
C GLY A 146 -4.14 5.14 -9.56
N TYR A 147 -3.04 4.45 -9.22
CA TYR A 147 -2.84 3.87 -7.90
C TYR A 147 -2.88 4.92 -6.79
N GLU A 148 -2.23 6.07 -6.99
CA GLU A 148 -2.25 7.17 -6.03
C GLU A 148 -3.67 7.71 -5.78
N THR A 149 -4.47 7.89 -6.82
CA THR A 149 -5.86 8.34 -6.71
C THR A 149 -6.74 7.31 -6.00
N LYS A 150 -6.65 6.04 -6.39
CA LYS A 150 -7.48 4.97 -5.82
C LYS A 150 -7.10 4.67 -4.37
N LEU A 151 -5.80 4.70 -4.05
CA LEU A 151 -5.33 4.53 -2.68
C LEU A 151 -5.81 5.68 -1.78
N LYS A 152 -5.82 6.93 -2.24
CA LYS A 152 -6.40 8.06 -1.49
C LYS A 152 -7.87 7.82 -1.16
N GLU A 153 -8.66 7.38 -2.14
CA GLU A 153 -10.07 7.04 -1.96
C GLU A 153 -10.24 5.95 -0.88
N ILE A 154 -9.48 4.87 -0.98
CA ILE A 154 -9.53 3.74 -0.05
C ILE A 154 -9.08 4.15 1.35
N THR A 155 -7.98 4.89 1.47
CA THR A 155 -7.52 5.40 2.78
C THR A 155 -8.58 6.29 3.42
N HIS A 156 -9.27 7.15 2.66
CA HIS A 156 -10.33 7.99 3.21
C HIS A 156 -11.50 7.16 3.78
N LYS A 157 -11.92 6.11 3.05
CA LYS A 157 -12.97 5.18 3.53
C LYS A 157 -12.52 4.42 4.78
N LEU A 158 -11.29 3.91 4.78
CA LEU A 158 -10.73 3.15 5.91
C LEU A 158 -10.52 4.03 7.14
N ASP A 159 -10.07 5.27 6.97
CA ASP A 159 -9.84 6.22 8.06
C ASP A 159 -11.15 6.52 8.80
N ALA A 160 -12.26 6.73 8.07
CA ALA A 160 -13.58 6.97 8.68
C ALA A 160 -14.04 5.80 9.59
N LEU A 161 -13.57 4.58 9.32
CA LEU A 161 -13.83 3.42 10.16
C LEU A 161 -12.78 3.30 11.28
N ALA A 162 -11.51 3.48 10.93
CA ALA A 162 -10.36 3.27 11.81
C ALA A 162 -10.27 4.33 12.91
N GLU A 163 -10.69 5.56 12.67
CA GLU A 163 -10.66 6.65 13.67
C GLU A 163 -11.62 6.42 14.85
N LYS A 164 -12.60 5.51 14.72
CA LYS A 164 -13.48 5.13 15.84
C LYS A 164 -12.65 4.54 16.99
N PRO A 165 -12.87 4.93 18.26
CA PRO A 165 -12.06 4.44 19.38
C PRO A 165 -12.05 2.91 19.52
N ASN A 166 -13.18 2.28 19.24
CA ASN A 166 -13.39 0.84 19.29
C ASN A 166 -13.33 0.16 17.90
N ALA A 167 -12.66 0.78 16.92
CA ALA A 167 -12.48 0.17 15.60
C ALA A 167 -11.91 -1.26 15.71
N SER A 168 -12.41 -2.16 14.86
CA SER A 168 -11.99 -3.55 14.86
C SER A 168 -10.54 -3.75 14.43
N PHE A 169 -9.98 -4.90 14.81
CA PHE A 169 -8.68 -5.37 14.37
C PHE A 169 -8.54 -5.37 12.84
N ASP A 170 -9.54 -5.86 12.12
CA ASP A 170 -9.53 -5.96 10.66
C ASP A 170 -9.55 -4.61 9.95
N VAL A 171 -10.33 -3.66 10.47
CA VAL A 171 -10.34 -2.27 9.97
C VAL A 171 -8.97 -1.63 10.20
N LEU A 172 -8.44 -1.73 11.41
CA LEU A 172 -7.15 -1.14 11.76
C LEU A 172 -6.02 -1.73 10.93
N SER A 173 -6.02 -3.05 10.70
CA SER A 173 -5.01 -3.74 9.89
C SER A 173 -4.98 -3.24 8.45
N ARG A 174 -6.16 -3.07 7.83
CA ARG A 174 -6.27 -2.53 6.45
C ARG A 174 -5.87 -1.06 6.39
N ALA A 175 -6.36 -0.24 7.31
CA ALA A 175 -6.02 1.18 7.38
C ALA A 175 -4.51 1.41 7.60
N PHE A 176 -3.91 0.57 8.45
CA PHE A 176 -2.47 0.57 8.70
C PHE A 176 -1.67 0.28 7.42
N LYS A 177 -1.92 -0.85 6.76
CA LYS A 177 -1.23 -1.22 5.51
C LYS A 177 -1.43 -0.17 4.42
N ALA A 178 -2.67 0.29 4.22
CA ALA A 178 -2.98 1.32 3.23
C ALA A 178 -2.20 2.62 3.50
N SER A 179 -2.06 3.02 4.77
CA SER A 179 -1.28 4.18 5.17
C SER A 179 0.22 3.98 4.93
N VAL A 180 0.78 2.79 5.18
CA VAL A 180 2.19 2.49 4.86
C VAL A 180 2.45 2.63 3.36
N MET A 181 1.58 2.05 2.53
CA MET A 181 1.71 2.13 1.06
C MET A 181 1.51 3.57 0.55
N ALA A 182 0.59 4.34 1.15
CA ALA A 182 0.37 5.74 0.80
C ALA A 182 1.58 6.61 1.16
N ARG A 183 2.22 6.35 2.30
CA ARG A 183 3.50 6.97 2.67
C ARG A 183 4.58 6.63 1.64
N ASN A 184 4.72 5.36 1.28
CA ASN A 184 5.74 4.92 0.32
C ASN A 184 5.53 5.51 -1.09
N LEU A 185 4.28 5.86 -1.45
CA LEU A 185 3.93 6.59 -2.68
C LEU A 185 4.09 8.12 -2.57
N ASP A 186 4.63 8.63 -1.46
CA ASP A 186 4.82 10.06 -1.19
C ASP A 186 3.51 10.88 -1.18
N LEU A 187 2.40 10.27 -0.74
CA LEU A 187 1.07 10.91 -0.81
C LEU A 187 0.82 11.99 0.26
N GLY A 188 1.74 12.14 1.22
CA GLY A 188 1.67 13.13 2.28
C GLY A 188 2.20 12.60 3.62
N THR A 189 2.69 13.50 4.46
CA THR A 189 3.29 13.15 5.76
C THR A 189 2.26 12.63 6.78
N SER A 190 0.98 12.93 6.59
CA SER A 190 -0.09 12.46 7.48
C SER A 190 -0.20 10.94 7.51
N TYR A 191 0.12 10.25 6.41
CA TYR A 191 0.09 8.80 6.34
C TYR A 191 1.12 8.13 7.26
N THR A 192 2.25 8.79 7.53
CA THR A 192 3.21 8.32 8.54
C THR A 192 2.56 8.28 9.92
N SER A 193 1.94 9.38 10.35
CA SER A 193 1.30 9.47 11.67
C SER A 193 0.11 8.52 11.80
N LYS A 194 -0.69 8.37 10.73
CA LYS A 194 -1.82 7.43 10.70
C LYS A 194 -1.36 5.97 10.80
N SER A 195 -0.37 5.58 10.00
CA SER A 195 0.20 4.22 10.05
C SER A 195 0.73 3.88 11.44
N LEU A 196 1.44 4.82 12.08
CA LEU A 196 1.94 4.66 13.45
C LEU A 196 0.79 4.49 14.46
N ASN A 197 -0.24 5.35 14.38
CA ASN A 197 -1.39 5.28 15.28
C ASN A 197 -2.12 3.94 15.16
N TYR A 198 -2.43 3.51 13.94
CA TYR A 198 -3.15 2.26 13.70
C TYR A 198 -2.31 1.05 14.13
N ALA A 199 -1.02 1.01 13.80
CA ALA A 199 -0.12 -0.06 14.25
C ALA A 199 -0.08 -0.18 15.78
N GLN A 200 0.07 0.93 16.50
CA GLN A 200 0.09 0.93 17.97
C GLN A 200 -1.20 0.37 18.56
N ARG A 201 -2.35 0.71 17.97
CA ARG A 201 -3.66 0.19 18.41
C ARG A 201 -3.80 -1.30 18.14
N ILE A 202 -3.33 -1.79 16.99
CA ILE A 202 -3.29 -3.22 16.69
C ILE A 202 -2.41 -3.95 17.70
N LEU A 203 -1.20 -3.44 17.96
CA LEU A 203 -0.24 -4.04 18.89
C LEU A 203 -0.70 -3.98 20.35
N ALA A 204 -1.57 -3.03 20.73
CA ALA A 204 -2.23 -3.03 22.03
C ALA A 204 -3.24 -4.20 22.17
N MET A 205 -3.86 -4.63 21.07
CA MET A 205 -4.79 -5.76 21.06
C MET A 205 -4.07 -7.11 20.88
N SER A 206 -3.07 -7.15 20.00
CA SER A 206 -2.29 -8.35 19.68
C SER A 206 -0.79 -8.02 19.59
N PRO A 207 -0.07 -7.98 20.73
CA PRO A 207 1.33 -7.54 20.78
C PRO A 207 2.32 -8.38 19.97
N ASN A 208 1.92 -9.61 19.61
CA ASN A 208 2.73 -10.61 18.92
C ASN A 208 2.13 -11.01 17.56
N ASP A 209 1.16 -10.25 17.02
CA ASP A 209 0.65 -10.51 15.67
C ASP A 209 1.82 -10.46 14.66
N PRO A 210 2.16 -11.56 13.98
CA PRO A 210 3.38 -11.62 13.18
C PRO A 210 3.36 -10.64 12.02
N GLU A 211 2.22 -10.51 11.33
CA GLU A 211 2.06 -9.63 10.17
C GLU A 211 2.15 -8.16 10.58
N THR A 212 1.49 -7.75 11.66
CA THR A 212 1.56 -6.36 12.16
C THR A 212 2.98 -6.01 12.58
N ASN A 213 3.66 -6.92 13.29
CA ASN A 213 5.05 -6.73 13.69
C ASN A 213 5.97 -6.62 12.46
N PHE A 214 5.71 -7.40 11.41
CA PHE A 214 6.44 -7.29 10.15
C PHE A 214 6.24 -5.91 9.50
N TRP A 215 4.98 -5.54 9.24
CA TRP A 215 4.63 -4.28 8.59
C TRP A 215 5.13 -3.06 9.36
N PHE A 216 5.04 -3.11 10.69
CA PHE A 216 5.51 -2.02 11.53
C PHE A 216 7.03 -1.96 11.60
N GLY A 217 7.69 -3.12 11.74
CA GLY A 217 9.15 -3.23 11.77
C GLY A 217 9.80 -2.75 10.47
N PHE A 218 9.35 -3.22 9.31
CA PHE A 218 9.93 -2.75 8.05
C PHE A 218 9.54 -1.29 7.78
N GLY A 219 8.32 -0.88 8.13
CA GLY A 219 7.86 0.50 8.01
C GLY A 219 8.75 1.48 8.80
N LEU A 220 9.17 1.11 10.01
CA LEU A 220 10.15 1.85 10.81
C LEU A 220 11.53 1.84 10.15
N SER A 221 12.01 0.67 9.71
CA SER A 221 13.31 0.51 9.08
C SER A 221 13.50 1.42 7.86
N GLU A 222 12.51 1.43 6.96
CA GLU A 222 12.52 2.25 5.75
C GLU A 222 12.25 3.74 6.04
N GLY A 223 11.59 4.04 7.15
CA GLY A 223 11.32 5.40 7.61
C GLY A 223 12.44 6.04 8.44
N GLY A 224 13.58 5.38 8.63
CA GLY A 224 14.71 5.91 9.41
C GLY A 224 14.72 5.54 10.90
N GLY A 225 13.79 4.71 11.36
CA GLY A 225 13.72 4.19 12.73
C GLY A 225 14.36 2.82 12.87
N GLN A 226 15.59 2.64 12.38
CA GLN A 226 16.18 1.30 12.26
C GLN A 226 16.44 0.62 13.61
N ARG A 227 16.71 1.38 14.68
CA ARG A 227 16.90 0.78 16.01
C ARG A 227 15.57 0.31 16.59
N GLU A 228 14.53 1.11 16.41
CA GLU A 228 13.17 0.85 16.84
C GLU A 228 12.54 -0.31 16.07
N ALA A 229 12.95 -0.53 14.82
CA ALA A 229 12.48 -1.62 13.96
C ALA A 229 12.85 -3.02 14.48
N ILE A 230 14.04 -3.18 15.07
CA ILE A 230 14.62 -4.48 15.47
C ILE A 230 13.64 -5.34 16.28
N PRO A 231 13.07 -4.88 17.41
CA PRO A 231 12.19 -5.74 18.22
C PRO A 231 10.93 -6.21 17.48
N TYR A 232 10.42 -5.43 16.53
CA TYR A 232 9.25 -5.81 15.73
C TYR A 232 9.64 -6.82 14.64
N LEU A 233 10.77 -6.61 13.95
CA LEU A 233 11.27 -7.56 12.97
C LEU A 233 11.63 -8.91 13.63
N ASP A 234 12.20 -8.90 14.83
CA ASP A 234 12.48 -10.12 15.60
C ASP A 234 11.20 -10.88 15.97
N LYS A 235 10.14 -10.16 16.37
CA LYS A 235 8.82 -10.77 16.65
C LYS A 235 8.20 -11.36 15.39
N ALA A 236 8.31 -10.66 14.25
CA ALA A 236 7.83 -11.16 12.97
C ALA A 236 8.57 -12.43 12.53
N ILE A 237 9.90 -12.45 12.66
CA ILE A 237 10.73 -13.64 12.40
C ILE A 237 10.31 -14.82 13.29
N LYS A 238 10.13 -14.57 14.60
CA LYS A 238 9.64 -15.59 15.55
C LYS A 238 8.24 -16.09 15.22
N GLY A 239 7.40 -15.19 14.71
CA GLY A 239 6.05 -15.49 14.22
C GLY A 239 6.00 -16.15 12.84
N GLY A 240 7.16 -16.47 12.25
CA GLY A 240 7.25 -17.21 10.99
C GLY A 240 7.14 -16.37 9.72
N VAL A 241 7.21 -15.04 9.80
CA VAL A 241 7.17 -14.18 8.60
C VAL A 241 8.49 -14.32 7.84
N GLN A 242 8.44 -14.95 6.66
CA GLN A 242 9.58 -15.18 5.78
C GLN A 242 10.29 -13.87 5.38
N GLU A 243 9.54 -12.88 4.92
CA GLU A 243 10.09 -11.61 4.44
C GLU A 243 10.76 -10.77 5.55
N ALA A 244 10.39 -11.01 6.81
CA ALA A 244 10.97 -10.29 7.94
C ALA A 244 12.49 -10.51 8.06
N TYR A 245 13.01 -11.64 7.57
CA TYR A 245 14.46 -11.87 7.49
C TYR A 245 15.14 -10.88 6.54
N LEU A 246 14.55 -10.62 5.38
CA LEU A 246 15.10 -9.69 4.41
C LEU A 246 15.00 -8.25 4.92
N SER A 247 13.85 -7.86 5.49
CA SER A 247 13.71 -6.56 6.15
C SER A 247 14.72 -6.38 7.30
N ALA A 248 14.96 -7.41 8.12
CA ALA A 248 15.95 -7.36 9.19
C ALA A 248 17.39 -7.27 8.66
N ALA A 249 17.73 -8.02 7.60
CA ALA A 249 19.03 -7.90 6.95
C ALA A 249 19.24 -6.49 6.40
N ASN A 250 18.24 -5.93 5.72
CA ASN A 250 18.28 -4.55 5.22
C ASN A 250 18.43 -3.52 6.35
N ASN A 251 17.71 -3.72 7.45
CA ASN A 251 17.80 -2.87 8.63
C ASN A 251 19.22 -2.85 9.21
N TYR A 252 19.88 -4.01 9.27
CA TYR A 252 21.26 -4.10 9.72
C TYR A 252 22.24 -3.47 8.73
N LEU A 253 21.99 -3.51 7.42
CA LEU A 253 22.82 -2.81 6.43
C LEU A 253 22.76 -1.29 6.65
N TRP A 254 21.58 -0.72 6.87
CA TRP A 254 21.42 0.70 7.20
C TRP A 254 22.13 1.12 8.49
N LEU A 255 22.23 0.21 9.47
CA LEU A 255 22.98 0.42 10.71
C LEU A 255 24.48 0.14 10.58
N GLU A 256 24.97 -0.13 9.37
CA GLU A 256 26.35 -0.54 9.07
C GLU A 256 26.78 -1.84 9.80
N GLN A 257 25.81 -2.64 10.25
CA GLN A 257 26.02 -3.91 10.95
C GLN A 257 26.10 -5.08 9.96
N LYS A 258 27.06 -5.01 9.03
CA LYS A 258 27.24 -6.01 7.95
C LYS A 258 27.29 -7.45 8.45
N ARG A 259 27.93 -7.72 9.59
CA ARG A 259 28.00 -9.06 10.19
C ARG A 259 26.62 -9.58 10.59
N ASN A 260 25.78 -8.73 11.16
CA ASN A 260 24.42 -9.09 11.57
C ASN A 260 23.54 -9.31 10.34
N ALA A 261 23.66 -8.46 9.32
CA ALA A 261 22.95 -8.66 8.05
C ALA A 261 23.27 -10.02 7.42
N ILE A 262 24.55 -10.39 7.31
CA ILE A 262 24.98 -11.69 6.77
C ILE A 262 24.47 -12.84 7.64
N GLN A 263 24.53 -12.72 8.97
CA GLN A 263 24.02 -13.77 9.86
C GLN A 263 22.50 -13.95 9.71
N THR A 264 21.75 -12.86 9.57
CA THR A 264 20.31 -12.92 9.29
C THR A 264 20.02 -13.64 7.97
N LEU A 265 20.77 -13.35 6.91
CA LEU A 265 20.63 -14.05 5.62
C LEU A 265 21.04 -15.54 5.69
N ARG A 266 22.02 -15.90 6.51
CA ARG A 266 22.35 -17.32 6.77
C ARG A 266 21.21 -18.03 7.49
N ASN A 267 20.61 -17.38 8.49
CA ASN A 267 19.44 -17.92 9.19
C ASN A 267 18.24 -18.04 8.23
N TYR A 268 18.03 -17.06 7.35
CA TYR A 268 17.02 -17.09 6.30
C TYR A 268 17.17 -18.33 5.42
N LYS A 269 18.37 -18.57 4.88
CA LYS A 269 18.70 -19.76 4.09
C LYS A 269 18.44 -21.08 4.82
N ILE A 270 18.77 -21.16 6.11
CA ILE A 270 18.53 -22.37 6.91
C ILE A 270 17.02 -22.61 7.07
N LYS A 271 16.25 -21.55 7.30
CA LYS A 271 14.80 -21.65 7.53
C LYS A 271 14.01 -21.89 6.24
N PHE A 272 14.47 -21.32 5.13
CA PHE A 272 13.85 -21.40 3.81
C PHE A 272 14.88 -21.88 2.77
N PRO A 273 15.14 -23.20 2.69
CA PRO A 273 16.17 -23.76 1.80
C PRO A 273 15.93 -23.46 0.32
N ASP A 274 14.68 -23.31 -0.11
CA ASP A 274 14.31 -22.95 -1.49
C ASP A 274 14.81 -21.55 -1.87
N GLU A 275 15.08 -20.70 -0.88
CA GLU A 275 15.61 -19.35 -1.03
C GLU A 275 17.14 -19.29 -0.87
N ALA A 276 17.80 -20.44 -0.79
CA ALA A 276 19.25 -20.52 -0.58
C ALA A 276 20.06 -19.77 -1.64
N GLU A 277 19.67 -19.87 -2.91
CA GLU A 277 20.38 -19.19 -4.01
C GLU A 277 20.26 -17.67 -3.89
N VAL A 278 19.06 -17.17 -3.55
CA VAL A 278 18.81 -15.75 -3.31
C VAL A 278 19.64 -15.26 -2.13
N ALA A 279 19.62 -15.98 -1.01
CA ALA A 279 20.40 -15.65 0.18
C ALA A 279 21.91 -15.63 -0.11
N ASP A 280 22.43 -16.64 -0.82
CA ASP A 280 23.85 -16.72 -1.17
C ASP A 280 24.27 -15.59 -2.10
N ARG A 281 23.43 -15.20 -3.07
CA ARG A 281 23.66 -14.04 -3.93
C ARG A 281 23.73 -12.76 -3.10
N LEU A 282 22.74 -12.51 -2.24
CA LEU A 282 22.70 -11.33 -1.38
C LEU A 282 23.95 -11.25 -0.48
N ILE A 283 24.33 -12.36 0.16
CA ILE A 283 25.54 -12.44 0.99
C ILE A 283 26.78 -12.05 0.18
N ARG A 284 27.00 -12.66 -1.00
CA ARG A 284 28.17 -12.35 -1.85
C ARG A 284 28.22 -10.87 -2.25
N GLU A 285 27.10 -10.30 -2.65
CA GLU A 285 27.03 -8.90 -3.10
C GLU A 285 27.26 -7.89 -1.96
N ILE A 286 26.76 -8.20 -0.76
CA ILE A 286 27.02 -7.43 0.46
C ILE A 286 28.50 -7.56 0.85
N GLU A 287 29.05 -8.78 0.80
CA GLU A 287 30.46 -9.05 1.10
C GLU A 287 31.40 -8.27 0.18
N SER A 288 31.12 -8.24 -1.12
CA SER A 288 31.90 -7.49 -2.10
C SER A 288 31.63 -5.97 -2.10
N GLY A 289 30.71 -5.48 -1.28
CA GLY A 289 30.32 -4.05 -1.25
C GLY A 289 29.54 -3.57 -2.48
N LYS A 290 29.05 -4.49 -3.31
CA LYS A 290 28.24 -4.17 -4.50
C LYS A 290 26.79 -3.85 -4.14
N ARG A 291 26.33 -4.35 -2.98
CA ARG A 291 24.97 -4.16 -2.47
C ARG A 291 24.99 -3.52 -1.10
N TRP A 292 24.15 -2.51 -0.95
CA TRP A 292 23.90 -1.80 0.32
C TRP A 292 22.44 -1.86 0.77
N ASN A 293 21.54 -2.42 -0.07
CA ASN A 293 20.13 -2.62 0.23
C ASN A 293 19.62 -3.92 -0.41
N VAL A 294 18.82 -4.72 0.32
CA VAL A 294 18.35 -6.04 -0.18
C VAL A 294 17.27 -5.92 -1.26
N TRP A 295 16.56 -4.79 -1.28
CA TRP A 295 15.54 -4.39 -2.27
C TRP A 295 16.14 -3.68 -3.48
N GLN A 296 17.47 -3.45 -3.48
CA GLN A 296 18.17 -2.87 -4.62
C GLN A 296 18.06 -3.81 -5.83
N VAL A 297 17.60 -3.29 -6.97
CA VAL A 297 17.71 -4.00 -8.25
C VAL A 297 19.10 -3.73 -8.81
N MET A 298 19.79 -4.81 -9.14
CA MET A 298 21.09 -4.78 -9.78
C MET A 298 20.85 -4.82 -11.29
N ASN A 299 21.46 -3.88 -12.02
CA ASN A 299 21.47 -3.87 -13.48
C ASN A 299 22.64 -4.70 -14.02
#